data_AF-A0A1D4S1G4-F1
#
_entry.id   AF-A0A1D4S1G4-F1
#
_cell.length_a   1.000
_cell.length_b   1.000
_cell.length_c   1.000
_cell.angle_alpha   90.00
_cell.angle_beta   90.00
_cell.angle_gamma   90.00
#
_symmetry.space_group_name_H-M   'P 1'
#
loop_
_entity.id
_entity.type
_entity.pdbx_description
1 polymer ?
#
loop_
_entity_poly.entity_id
_entity_poly.type
_entity_poly.pdbx_seq_one_letter_code
_entity_poly.pdbx_strand_id
1 'polypeptide(L)'
;MNGIAKILEFLSKPINFTILIAFFLISLILTLMNFLPKVILDRLHITWFLFNYSFVIFIILIASFFFLIVQTGAIVIKKRDDKKFGENLRKNKDKLFEDEEAWKILIVLYNSHPQARELPYLNQKVKLLQQFGLITPAVNNWRTDPFNPSMPYILQPEAEERIKEELKKSAEF
;
A
#
# COMPACT_ATOMS: atom_id res chain seq x y z
N MET A 1 -11.83 12.84 23.21
CA MET A 1 -11.13 13.14 21.94
C MET A 1 -11.21 11.96 20.94
N ASN A 2 -12.39 11.36 20.70
CA ASN A 2 -12.50 10.08 19.95
C ASN A 2 -13.67 9.99 18.94
N GLY A 3 -14.55 10.98 18.81
CA GLY A 3 -15.67 10.92 17.85
C GLY A 3 -15.23 11.20 16.42
N ILE A 4 -14.50 12.29 16.22
CA ILE A 4 -14.03 12.73 14.90
C ILE A 4 -13.08 11.70 14.28
N ALA A 5 -12.16 11.14 15.06
CA ALA A 5 -11.23 10.11 14.60
C ALA A 5 -11.95 8.82 14.16
N LYS A 6 -12.97 8.37 14.91
CA LYS A 6 -13.79 7.22 14.54
C LYS A 6 -14.63 7.47 13.29
N ILE A 7 -15.15 8.68 13.11
CA ILE A 7 -15.86 9.07 11.88
C ILE A 7 -14.89 9.05 10.70
N LEU A 8 -13.66 9.56 10.88
CA LEU A 8 -12.62 9.56 9.86
C LEU A 8 -12.18 8.15 9.47
N GLU A 9 -12.02 7.27 10.46
CA GLU A 9 -11.64 5.87 10.30
C GLU A 9 -12.76 5.00 9.70
N PHE A 10 -14.02 5.33 10.02
CA PHE A 10 -15.16 4.76 9.31
C PHE A 10 -15.12 5.20 7.85
N LEU A 11 -15.04 6.50 7.58
CA LEU A 11 -15.06 7.04 6.21
C LEU A 11 -13.90 6.54 5.32
N SER A 12 -12.76 6.15 5.90
CA SER A 12 -11.59 5.70 5.13
C SER A 12 -11.66 4.25 4.61
N LYS A 13 -12.70 3.47 4.96
CA LYS A 13 -12.83 2.08 4.49
C LYS A 13 -13.28 2.00 3.01
N PRO A 14 -12.73 1.08 2.19
CA PRO A 14 -13.08 0.95 0.77
C PRO A 14 -14.57 0.71 0.49
N ILE A 15 -15.23 -0.06 1.38
CA ILE A 15 -16.69 -0.32 1.32
C ILE A 15 -17.49 0.99 1.45
N ASN A 16 -16.97 1.94 2.22
CA ASN A 16 -17.65 3.21 2.47
C ASN A 16 -17.48 4.20 1.32
N PHE A 17 -16.40 4.10 0.53
CA PHE A 17 -16.25 4.88 -0.70
C PHE A 17 -17.30 4.51 -1.76
N THR A 18 -17.55 3.21 -1.95
CA THR A 18 -18.54 2.72 -2.93
C THR A 18 -19.96 3.16 -2.55
N ILE A 19 -20.30 3.04 -1.26
CA ILE A 19 -21.59 3.50 -0.73
C ILE A 19 -21.74 5.02 -0.91
N LEU A 20 -20.68 5.78 -0.63
CA LEU A 20 -20.70 7.23 -0.78
C LEU A 20 -20.88 7.66 -2.24
N ILE A 21 -20.23 6.97 -3.19
CA ILE A 21 -20.47 7.16 -4.63
C ILE A 21 -21.93 6.88 -4.96
N ALA A 22 -22.51 5.78 -4.46
CA ALA A 22 -23.91 5.45 -4.72
C ALA A 22 -24.85 6.55 -4.20
N PHE A 23 -24.66 7.05 -2.98
CA PHE A 23 -25.44 8.17 -2.45
C PHE A 23 -25.29 9.45 -3.28
N PHE A 24 -24.06 9.79 -3.69
CA PHE A 24 -23.81 10.92 -4.57
C PHE A 24 -24.52 10.77 -5.91
N LEU A 25 -24.40 9.61 -6.57
CA LEU A 25 -25.01 9.37 -7.88
C LEU A 25 -26.54 9.36 -7.81
N ILE A 26 -27.13 8.71 -6.80
CA ILE A 26 -28.58 8.68 -6.62
C ILE A 26 -29.12 10.09 -6.36
N SER A 27 -28.49 10.84 -5.45
CA SER A 27 -28.90 12.22 -5.14
C SER A 27 -28.69 13.17 -6.32
N LEU A 28 -27.64 12.95 -7.12
CA LEU A 28 -27.38 13.69 -8.35
C LEU A 28 -28.48 13.45 -9.38
N ILE A 29 -28.82 12.19 -9.65
CA ILE A 29 -29.89 11.83 -10.58
C ILE A 29 -31.21 12.43 -10.11
N LEU A 30 -31.59 12.25 -8.84
CA LEU A 30 -32.83 12.79 -8.30
C LEU A 30 -32.90 14.32 -8.39
N THR A 31 -31.77 15.00 -8.16
CA THR A 31 -31.69 16.46 -8.32
C THR A 31 -31.83 16.86 -9.78
N LEU A 32 -31.19 16.13 -10.71
CA LEU A 32 -31.31 16.36 -12.15
C LEU A 32 -32.73 16.11 -12.68
N MET A 33 -33.48 15.19 -12.06
CA MET A 33 -34.87 14.93 -12.45
C MET A 33 -35.79 16.14 -12.24
N ASN A 34 -35.46 17.07 -11.33
CA ASN A 34 -36.22 18.31 -11.18
C ASN A 34 -36.23 19.20 -12.44
N PHE A 35 -35.31 18.97 -13.38
CA PHE A 35 -35.27 19.69 -14.66
C PHE A 35 -36.10 19.01 -15.76
N LEU A 36 -36.73 17.88 -15.49
CA LEU A 36 -37.59 17.19 -16.46
C LEU A 36 -38.98 17.84 -16.56
N PRO A 37 -39.63 17.80 -17.74
CA PRO A 37 -41.01 18.23 -17.91
C PRO A 37 -41.98 17.50 -16.97
N LYS A 38 -42.96 18.23 -16.43
CA LYS A 38 -43.97 17.69 -15.49
C LYS A 38 -44.70 16.46 -16.03
N VAL A 39 -45.01 16.41 -17.33
CA VAL A 39 -45.67 15.27 -17.99
C VAL A 39 -44.87 13.97 -17.80
N ILE A 40 -43.54 14.04 -17.80
CA ILE A 40 -42.66 12.88 -17.61
C ILE A 40 -42.62 12.50 -16.13
N LEU A 41 -42.50 13.49 -15.24
CA LEU A 41 -42.47 13.27 -13.79
C LEU A 41 -43.75 12.62 -13.26
N ASP A 42 -44.90 13.06 -13.78
CA ASP A 42 -46.21 12.51 -13.43
C ASP A 42 -46.36 11.07 -13.91
N ARG A 43 -45.86 10.72 -15.11
CA ARG A 43 -45.83 9.33 -15.62
C ARG A 43 -44.93 8.40 -14.80
N LEU A 44 -43.85 8.94 -14.23
CA LEU A 44 -42.96 8.21 -13.35
C LEU A 44 -43.49 8.12 -11.91
N HIS A 45 -44.61 8.78 -11.60
CA HIS A 45 -45.21 8.85 -10.27
C HIS A 45 -44.26 9.41 -9.18
N ILE A 46 -43.30 10.27 -9.55
CA ILE A 46 -42.29 10.80 -8.61
C ILE A 46 -42.52 12.25 -8.19
N THR A 47 -43.49 12.94 -8.79
CA THR A 47 -43.71 14.38 -8.60
C THR A 47 -43.90 14.77 -7.13
N TRP A 48 -44.70 14.01 -6.38
CA TRP A 48 -44.91 14.25 -4.96
C TRP A 48 -43.62 14.05 -4.14
N PHE A 49 -42.84 13.01 -4.45
CA PHE A 49 -41.59 12.73 -3.76
C PHE A 49 -40.57 13.86 -3.98
N LEU A 50 -40.35 14.27 -5.23
CA LEU A 50 -39.43 15.36 -5.54
C LEU A 50 -39.88 16.67 -4.89
N PHE A 51 -41.17 17.00 -4.90
CA PHE A 51 -41.65 18.23 -4.27
C PHE A 51 -41.35 18.30 -2.76
N ASN A 52 -41.53 17.20 -2.04
CA ASN A 52 -41.32 17.17 -0.58
C ASN A 52 -39.85 17.04 -0.18
N TYR A 53 -39.03 16.34 -0.97
CA TYR A 53 -37.68 15.96 -0.55
C TYR A 53 -36.55 16.63 -1.34
N SER A 54 -36.83 17.41 -2.39
CA SER A 54 -35.78 18.00 -3.25
C SER A 54 -34.72 18.78 -2.48
N PHE A 55 -35.11 19.59 -1.50
CA PHE A 55 -34.15 20.36 -0.70
C PHE A 55 -33.24 19.44 0.15
N VAL A 56 -33.81 18.38 0.74
CA VAL A 56 -33.05 17.40 1.52
C VAL A 56 -32.09 16.62 0.62
N ILE A 57 -32.56 16.17 -0.55
CA ILE A 57 -31.74 15.48 -1.55
C ILE A 57 -30.57 16.36 -2.01
N PHE A 58 -30.81 17.66 -2.21
CA PHE A 58 -29.76 18.61 -2.58
C PHE A 58 -28.69 18.75 -1.49
N ILE A 59 -29.08 18.82 -0.21
CA ILE A 59 -28.11 18.82 0.90
C ILE A 59 -27.27 17.53 0.91
N ILE A 60 -27.90 16.38 0.71
CA ILE A 60 -27.21 15.08 0.64
C ILE A 60 -26.22 15.05 -0.53
N LEU A 61 -26.59 15.60 -1.69
CA LEU A 61 -25.72 15.71 -2.85
C LEU A 61 -24.46 16.51 -2.53
N ILE A 62 -24.61 17.70 -1.94
CA ILE A 62 -23.48 18.56 -1.59
C ILE A 62 -22.60 17.89 -0.53
N ALA A 63 -23.19 17.34 0.54
CA ALA A 63 -22.43 16.68 1.59
C ALA A 63 -21.63 15.49 1.05
N SER A 64 -22.27 14.62 0.25
CA SER A 64 -21.60 13.46 -0.34
C SER A 64 -20.48 13.85 -1.31
N PHE A 65 -20.66 14.93 -2.07
CA PHE A 65 -19.62 15.48 -2.94
C PHE A 65 -18.36 15.89 -2.17
N PHE A 66 -18.51 16.62 -1.05
CA PHE A 66 -17.36 17.01 -0.22
C PHE A 66 -16.64 15.80 0.35
N PHE A 67 -17.37 14.80 0.83
CA PHE A 67 -16.75 13.57 1.32
C PHE A 67 -16.00 12.83 0.20
N LEU A 68 -16.53 12.80 -1.03
CA LEU A 68 -15.85 12.18 -2.17
C LEU A 68 -14.55 12.88 -2.52
N ILE A 69 -14.51 14.22 -2.49
CA ILE A 69 -13.29 14.98 -2.74
C ILE A 69 -12.21 14.63 -1.71
N VAL A 70 -12.57 14.65 -0.42
CA VAL A 70 -11.63 14.36 0.68
C VAL A 70 -11.08 12.93 0.56
N GLN A 71 -11.94 11.94 0.32
CA GLN A 71 -11.50 10.55 0.18
C GLN A 71 -10.64 10.33 -1.07
N THR A 72 -11.03 10.92 -2.21
CA THR A 72 -10.25 10.84 -3.45
C THR A 72 -8.87 11.46 -3.26
N GLY A 73 -8.79 12.64 -2.62
CA GLY A 73 -7.52 13.29 -2.29
C GLY A 73 -6.61 12.41 -1.43
N ALA A 74 -7.17 11.80 -0.38
CA ALA A 74 -6.41 10.89 0.49
C ALA A 74 -5.84 9.67 -0.26
N ILE A 75 -6.63 9.06 -1.15
CA ILE A 75 -6.19 7.93 -1.99
C ILE A 75 -5.06 8.37 -2.94
N VAL A 76 -5.19 9.53 -3.57
CA VAL A 76 -4.18 10.06 -4.50
C VAL A 76 -2.87 10.36 -3.77
N ILE A 77 -2.93 10.97 -2.59
CA ILE A 77 -1.75 11.24 -1.76
C ILE A 77 -1.06 9.93 -1.38
N LYS A 78 -1.82 8.98 -0.83
CA LYS A 78 -1.28 7.66 -0.45
C LYS A 78 -0.61 6.96 -1.63
N LYS A 79 -1.26 6.95 -2.81
CA LYS A 79 -0.70 6.33 -4.03
C LYS A 79 0.62 6.98 -4.46
N ARG A 80 0.77 8.31 -4.28
CA ARG A 80 2.02 9.02 -4.57
C ARG A 80 3.10 8.65 -3.56
N ASP A 81 2.76 8.58 -2.28
CA ASP A 81 3.71 8.23 -1.22
C ASP A 81 4.16 6.77 -1.34
N ASP A 82 3.24 5.84 -1.60
CA ASP A 82 3.54 4.43 -1.87
C ASP A 82 4.48 4.27 -3.08
N LYS A 83 4.26 5.06 -4.15
CA LYS A 83 5.15 5.07 -5.32
C LYS A 83 6.56 5.57 -4.97
N LYS A 84 6.66 6.70 -4.26
CA LYS A 84 7.95 7.25 -3.81
C LYS A 84 8.68 6.28 -2.88
N PHE A 85 7.95 5.65 -1.98
CA PHE A 85 8.48 4.64 -1.07
C PHE A 85 9.03 3.45 -1.84
N GLY A 86 8.27 2.91 -2.81
CA GLY A 86 8.72 1.82 -3.66
C GLY A 86 9.98 2.16 -4.48
N GLU A 87 10.05 3.37 -5.04
CA GLU A 87 11.24 3.85 -5.75
C GLU A 87 12.46 3.96 -4.82
N ASN A 88 12.29 4.49 -3.61
CA ASN A 88 13.37 4.55 -2.62
C ASN A 88 13.80 3.16 -2.15
N LEU A 89 12.86 2.26 -1.93
CA LEU A 89 13.13 0.88 -1.55
C LEU A 89 13.98 0.19 -2.61
N ARG A 90 13.59 0.33 -3.89
CA ARG A 90 14.34 -0.23 -5.03
C ARG A 90 15.75 0.36 -5.10
N LYS A 91 15.89 1.69 -5.05
CA LYS A 91 17.20 2.36 -5.09
C LYS A 91 18.13 1.90 -3.96
N ASN A 92 17.59 1.69 -2.75
CA ASN A 92 18.40 1.23 -1.63
C ASN A 92 18.81 -0.23 -1.77
N LYS A 93 17.92 -1.09 -2.29
CA LYS A 93 18.29 -2.45 -2.68
C LYS A 93 19.39 -2.44 -3.73
N ASP A 94 19.26 -1.65 -4.80
CA ASP A 94 20.26 -1.53 -5.86
C ASP A 94 21.65 -1.18 -5.30
N LYS A 95 21.71 -0.18 -4.42
CA LYS A 95 22.95 0.20 -3.72
C LYS A 95 23.55 -0.93 -2.88
N LEU A 96 22.74 -1.80 -2.29
CA LEU A 96 23.23 -2.96 -1.53
C LEU A 96 23.78 -4.07 -2.44
N PHE A 97 23.29 -4.17 -3.68
CA PHE A 97 23.85 -5.10 -4.67
C PHE A 97 25.17 -4.58 -5.26
N GLU A 98 25.32 -3.26 -5.39
CA GLU A 98 26.56 -2.62 -5.85
C GLU A 98 27.66 -2.57 -4.77
N ASP A 99 27.29 -2.71 -3.50
CA ASP A 99 28.21 -2.65 -2.37
C ASP A 99 28.96 -3.98 -2.18
N GLU A 100 30.29 -3.92 -2.18
CA GLU A 100 31.15 -5.11 -2.18
C GLU A 100 30.98 -6.00 -0.93
N GLU A 101 30.82 -5.41 0.25
CA GLU A 101 30.64 -6.16 1.51
C GLU A 101 29.26 -6.84 1.54
N ALA A 102 28.21 -6.12 1.17
CA ALA A 102 26.86 -6.68 1.06
C ALA A 102 26.77 -7.78 0.01
N TRP A 103 27.40 -7.59 -1.16
CA TRP A 103 27.49 -8.60 -2.21
C TRP A 103 28.19 -9.88 -1.73
N LYS A 104 29.31 -9.76 -1.01
CA LYS A 104 30.00 -10.92 -0.40
C LYS A 104 29.07 -11.70 0.52
N ILE A 105 28.31 -11.02 1.39
CA ILE A 105 27.35 -11.67 2.29
C ILE A 105 26.25 -12.40 1.49
N LEU A 106 25.71 -11.74 0.47
CA LEU A 106 24.67 -12.31 -0.40
C LEU A 106 25.16 -13.56 -1.14
N ILE A 107 26.39 -13.54 -1.68
CA ILE A 107 27.00 -14.69 -2.34
C ILE A 107 27.26 -15.84 -1.37
N VAL A 108 27.72 -15.56 -0.14
CA VAL A 108 27.89 -16.59 0.90
C VAL A 108 26.57 -17.31 1.17
N LEU A 109 25.48 -16.56 1.29
CA LEU A 109 24.14 -17.12 1.50
C LEU A 109 23.64 -17.88 0.27
N TYR A 110 23.84 -17.33 -0.93
CA TYR A 110 23.45 -17.96 -2.19
C TYR A 110 24.14 -19.31 -2.39
N ASN A 111 25.46 -19.38 -2.20
CA ASN A 111 26.23 -20.62 -2.34
C ASN A 111 25.91 -21.66 -1.26
N SER A 112 25.31 -21.23 -0.15
CA SER A 112 24.91 -22.11 0.94
C SER A 112 23.45 -22.56 0.83
N HIS A 113 22.70 -22.04 -0.15
CA HIS A 113 21.29 -22.34 -0.32
C HIS A 113 21.05 -23.86 -0.50
N PRO A 114 20.01 -24.45 0.12
CA PRO A 114 18.97 -23.82 0.94
C PRO A 114 19.31 -23.68 2.43
N GLN A 115 20.54 -24.00 2.84
CA GLN A 115 20.94 -23.98 4.25
C GLN A 115 21.16 -22.55 4.75
N ALA A 116 20.74 -22.31 5.99
CA ALA A 116 21.02 -21.04 6.66
C ALA A 116 22.51 -20.89 6.97
N ARG A 117 23.01 -19.65 7.01
CA ARG A 117 24.36 -19.33 7.51
C ARG A 117 24.30 -18.35 8.65
N GLU A 118 25.17 -18.56 9.63
CA GLU A 118 25.35 -17.61 10.71
C GLU A 118 25.99 -16.33 10.20
N LEU A 119 25.32 -15.21 10.45
CA LEU A 119 25.83 -13.88 10.18
C LEU A 119 25.80 -13.04 11.46
N PRO A 120 26.77 -12.14 11.67
CA PRO A 120 26.77 -11.24 12.80
C PRO A 120 25.62 -10.23 12.68
N TYR A 121 24.56 -10.38 13.50
CA TYR A 121 23.37 -9.52 13.39
C TYR A 121 23.62 -8.08 13.85
N LEU A 122 24.77 -7.80 14.48
CA LEU A 122 25.22 -6.44 14.79
C LEU A 122 25.95 -5.75 13.62
N ASN A 123 26.40 -6.50 12.60
CA ASN A 123 27.03 -5.92 11.41
C ASN A 123 26.02 -5.03 10.65
N GLN A 124 26.49 -3.85 10.23
CA GLN A 124 25.65 -2.85 9.58
C GLN A 124 25.04 -3.36 8.26
N LYS A 125 25.82 -4.06 7.43
CA LYS A 125 25.34 -4.60 6.15
C LYS A 125 24.31 -5.71 6.36
N VAL A 126 24.53 -6.61 7.32
CA VAL A 126 23.56 -7.64 7.69
C VAL A 126 22.22 -7.02 8.09
N LYS A 127 22.25 -5.98 8.94
CA LYS A 127 21.03 -5.24 9.33
C LYS A 127 20.33 -4.60 8.15
N LEU A 128 21.06 -3.95 7.25
CA LEU A 128 20.48 -3.29 6.07
C LEU A 128 19.88 -4.32 5.11
N LEU A 129 20.60 -5.41 4.81
CA LEU A 129 20.09 -6.51 3.98
C LEU A 129 18.79 -7.09 4.56
N GLN A 130 18.70 -7.26 5.88
CA GLN A 130 17.48 -7.71 6.55
C GLN A 130 16.37 -6.65 6.46
N GLN A 131 16.66 -5.39 6.78
CA GLN A 131 15.70 -4.29 6.77
C GLN A 131 15.05 -4.11 5.38
N PHE A 132 15.83 -4.30 4.32
CA PHE A 132 15.37 -4.21 2.93
C PHE A 132 14.82 -5.53 2.38
N GLY A 133 14.70 -6.57 3.21
CA GLY A 133 14.06 -7.84 2.84
C GLY A 133 14.85 -8.68 1.84
N LEU A 134 16.18 -8.52 1.79
CA LEU A 134 17.06 -9.35 0.96
C LEU A 134 17.48 -10.64 1.67
N ILE A 135 17.54 -10.60 3.00
CA ILE A 135 17.79 -11.76 3.86
C ILE A 135 16.77 -11.79 5.01
N THR A 136 16.56 -12.96 5.62
CA THR A 136 15.73 -13.08 6.83
C THR A 136 16.35 -14.04 7.83
N PRO A 137 16.16 -13.81 9.14
CA PRO A 137 16.49 -14.82 10.14
C PRO A 137 15.77 -16.14 9.83
N ALA A 138 16.49 -17.25 9.94
CA ALA A 138 15.94 -18.60 9.77
C ALA A 138 15.15 -19.07 11.00
N VAL A 139 15.35 -18.40 12.14
CA VAL A 139 14.72 -18.71 13.43
C VAL A 139 14.28 -17.41 14.12
N ASN A 140 13.36 -17.50 15.08
CA ASN A 140 12.92 -16.32 15.85
C ASN A 140 13.80 -16.07 17.08
N ASN A 141 14.33 -17.14 17.69
CA ASN A 141 15.21 -17.09 18.85
C ASN A 141 16.43 -17.96 18.57
N TRP A 142 17.62 -17.48 18.94
CA TRP A 142 18.88 -18.20 18.77
C TRP A 142 19.79 -17.98 19.98
N ARG A 143 20.47 -19.03 20.42
CA ARG A 143 21.50 -18.91 21.45
C ARG A 143 22.78 -18.46 20.77
N THR A 144 23.21 -17.25 21.10
CA THR A 144 24.40 -16.63 20.50
C THR A 144 25.50 -16.39 21.53
N ASP A 145 26.73 -16.29 21.05
CA ASP A 145 27.85 -15.76 21.83
C ASP A 145 27.57 -14.29 22.23
N PRO A 146 27.76 -13.91 23.50
CA PRO A 146 27.55 -12.52 23.96
C PRO A 146 28.55 -11.49 23.40
N PHE A 147 29.77 -11.92 23.06
CA PHE A 147 30.86 -11.06 22.60
C PHE A 147 30.93 -10.97 21.08
N ASN A 148 30.55 -12.04 20.37
CA ASN A 148 30.42 -12.03 18.91
C ASN A 148 29.05 -12.55 18.47
N PRO A 149 28.00 -11.72 18.60
CA PRO A 149 26.66 -12.21 18.41
C PRO A 149 26.30 -12.47 16.94
N SER A 150 25.92 -13.72 16.63
CA SER A 150 25.52 -14.22 15.32
C SER A 150 24.13 -14.86 15.35
N MET A 151 23.50 -14.95 14.18
CA MET A 151 22.20 -15.61 14.01
C MET A 151 22.14 -16.26 12.63
N PRO A 152 21.45 -17.40 12.45
CA PRO A 152 21.28 -18.00 11.14
C PRO A 152 20.33 -17.18 10.26
N TYR A 153 20.78 -16.84 9.06
CA TYR A 153 20.00 -16.15 8.02
C TYR A 153 19.87 -17.01 6.78
N ILE A 154 18.79 -16.77 6.02
CA ILE A 154 18.56 -17.30 4.68
C ILE A 154 18.32 -16.16 3.70
N LEU A 155 18.60 -16.45 2.43
CA LEU A 155 18.34 -15.55 1.31
C LEU A 155 16.84 -15.51 1.00
N GLN A 156 16.30 -14.32 0.71
CA GLN A 156 14.93 -14.15 0.25
C GLN A 156 14.83 -14.39 -1.27
N PRO A 157 13.66 -14.84 -1.79
CA PRO A 157 13.50 -15.18 -3.21
C PRO A 157 13.91 -14.06 -4.18
N GLU A 158 13.53 -12.81 -3.90
CA GLU A 158 13.90 -11.66 -4.73
C GLU A 158 15.42 -11.48 -4.84
N ALA A 159 16.14 -11.70 -3.74
CA ALA A 159 17.59 -11.59 -3.73
C ALA A 159 18.24 -12.73 -4.50
N GLU A 160 17.68 -13.95 -4.41
CA GLU A 160 18.15 -15.12 -5.16
C GLU A 160 18.01 -14.94 -6.67
N GLU A 161 16.84 -14.50 -7.13
CA GLU A 161 16.58 -14.22 -8.56
C GLU A 161 17.56 -13.17 -9.09
N ARG A 162 17.76 -12.09 -8.34
CA ARG A 162 18.65 -11.02 -8.75
C ARG A 162 20.12 -11.44 -8.81
N ILE A 163 20.59 -12.24 -7.85
CA ILE A 163 21.96 -12.80 -7.90
C ILE A 163 22.13 -13.66 -9.15
N LYS A 164 21.14 -14.51 -9.49
CA LYS A 164 21.19 -15.35 -10.71
C LYS A 164 21.30 -14.50 -11.98
N GLU A 165 20.58 -13.38 -12.05
CA GLU A 165 20.65 -12.46 -13.18
C GLU A 165 22.03 -11.80 -13.31
N GLU A 166 22.59 -11.30 -12.22
CA GLU A 166 23.92 -10.67 -12.21
C GLU A 166 25.04 -11.67 -12.56
N LEU A 167 24.97 -12.89 -12.04
CA LEU A 167 25.94 -13.94 -12.37
C LEU A 167 25.86 -14.34 -13.85
N LYS A 168 24.66 -14.43 -14.43
CA LYS A 168 24.49 -14.69 -15.88
C LYS A 168 25.13 -13.60 -16.72
N LYS A 169 24.87 -12.33 -16.40
CA LYS A 169 25.48 -11.19 -17.12
C LYS A 169 27.01 -11.25 -17.06
N SER A 170 27.59 -11.57 -15.91
CA SER A 170 29.05 -11.68 -15.76
C SER A 170 29.68 -12.86 -16.51
N ALA A 171 28.91 -13.90 -16.85
CA ALA A 171 29.39 -15.07 -17.59
C ALA A 171 29.31 -14.89 -19.12
N GLU A 172 28.63 -13.86 -19.60
CA GLU A 172 28.48 -13.52 -21.03
C GLU A 172 29.58 -12.54 -21.54
N PHE A 173 30.45 -12.04 -20.65
CA PHE A 173 31.63 -11.23 -20.95
C PHE A 173 32.92 -12.03 -20.71
#